data_AF-A0A965EU23-F1
#
_entry.id   AF-A0A965EU23-F1
#
_cell.length_a   1.000
_cell.length_b   1.000
_cell.length_c   1.000
_cell.angle_alpha   90.00
_cell.angle_beta   90.00
_cell.angle_gamma   90.00
#
_symmetry.space_group_name_H-M   'P 1'
#
loop_
_entity.id
_entity.type
_entity.pdbx_description
1 polymer ?
#
loop_
_entity_poly.entity_id
_entity_poly.type
_entity_poly.pdbx_seq_one_letter_code
_entity_poly.pdbx_strand_id
1 'polypeptide(L)'
;MNILCVHEEQLNIEEFSGWGKAFISCGHEFLFIKQKEKSILDAFYEKKPDLFITCESAFDRATKKAINLYPKCKTVIFYKNNNFLENKNFHENVYCFNKFDPSVDIYNLLKGKIKQNLISDINYVGEYIDDNDNIILNILSQNGLVIKVWGNKKWPYRQYLGKANDNLIKDIIMSCPLSISCDLFSSEIWPLKVFASGKPCILYRSAKTKDLIKADNFNYEDEESFFKAIIDLLQNPDSLNDEVERINKDVRNNHTSHNRVAKLFNLLGMEQESNKCLLELKKILEKY
;
A
#
# COMPACT_ATOMS: atom_id res chain seq x y z
N MET A 1 1.87 17.87 -16.47
CA MET A 1 0.44 17.56 -16.57
C MET A 1 -0.22 17.91 -15.26
N ASN A 2 -1.48 18.33 -15.32
CA ASN A 2 -2.31 18.60 -14.15
C ASN A 2 -3.14 17.35 -13.85
N ILE A 3 -2.92 16.76 -12.68
CA ILE A 3 -3.57 15.53 -12.26
C ILE A 3 -4.50 15.87 -11.10
N LEU A 4 -5.78 15.59 -11.29
CA LEU A 4 -6.80 15.76 -10.26
C LEU A 4 -7.24 14.38 -9.78
N CYS A 5 -7.06 14.10 -8.50
CA CYS A 5 -7.55 12.88 -7.86
C CYS A 5 -8.63 13.23 -6.85
N VAL A 6 -9.78 12.59 -7.00
CA VAL A 6 -10.91 12.73 -6.09
C VAL A 6 -11.13 11.40 -5.39
N HIS A 7 -11.16 11.47 -4.08
CA HIS A 7 -11.29 10.31 -3.23
C HIS A 7 -12.60 10.34 -2.46
N GLU A 8 -13.24 9.17 -2.43
CA GLU A 8 -14.27 8.76 -1.49
C GLU A 8 -13.83 7.41 -0.88
N GLU A 9 -14.53 6.92 0.16
CA GLU A 9 -14.17 5.77 1.02
C GLU A 9 -13.67 4.50 0.30
N GLN A 10 -13.91 4.39 -1.00
CA GLN A 10 -13.50 3.26 -1.83
C GLN A 10 -12.02 3.27 -2.23
N LEU A 11 -11.35 4.43 -2.25
CA LEU A 11 -9.92 4.53 -2.56
C LEU A 11 -9.11 4.46 -1.25
N ASN A 12 -7.96 3.79 -1.24
CA ASN A 12 -7.11 3.77 -0.05
C ASN A 12 -6.26 5.05 -0.01
N ILE A 13 -6.54 5.95 0.92
CA ILE A 13 -5.82 7.24 1.03
C ILE A 13 -4.30 7.07 1.12
N GLU A 14 -3.82 6.01 1.78
CA GLU A 14 -2.40 5.75 1.93
C GLU A 14 -1.76 5.45 0.57
N GLU A 15 -2.41 4.59 -0.22
CA GLU A 15 -1.95 4.23 -1.56
C GLU A 15 -1.95 5.44 -2.50
N PHE A 16 -3.04 6.23 -2.51
CA PHE A 16 -3.15 7.41 -3.38
C PHE A 16 -2.23 8.57 -2.94
N SER A 17 -1.87 8.63 -1.66
CA SER A 17 -0.80 9.53 -1.20
C SER A 17 0.54 9.15 -1.83
N GLY A 18 0.86 7.85 -1.88
CA GLY A 18 2.04 7.33 -2.58
C GLY A 18 2.01 7.63 -4.08
N TRP A 19 0.86 7.47 -4.74
CA TRP A 19 0.70 7.83 -6.15
C TRP A 19 0.92 9.33 -6.38
N GLY A 20 0.38 10.18 -5.52
CA GLY A 20 0.60 11.62 -5.56
C GLY A 20 2.09 11.98 -5.53
N LYS A 21 2.87 11.36 -4.64
CA LYS A 21 4.33 11.55 -4.58
C LYS A 21 5.02 11.04 -5.85
N ALA A 22 4.58 9.91 -6.40
CA ALA A 22 5.12 9.39 -7.66
C ALA A 22 4.87 10.37 -8.81
N PHE A 23 3.64 10.85 -8.99
CA PHE A 23 3.29 11.87 -9.99
C PHE A 23 4.13 13.15 -9.84
N ILE A 24 4.23 13.69 -8.62
CA ILE A 24 4.98 14.91 -8.33
C ILE A 24 6.47 14.73 -8.67
N SER A 25 7.06 13.59 -8.30
CA SER A 25 8.47 13.31 -8.61
C SER A 25 8.77 13.23 -10.12
N CYS A 26 7.75 12.95 -10.93
CA CYS A 26 7.85 12.94 -12.39
C CYS A 26 7.60 14.32 -13.02
N GLY A 27 7.47 15.38 -12.21
CA GLY A 27 7.22 16.74 -12.69
C GLY A 27 5.76 17.02 -13.05
N HIS A 28 4.81 16.30 -12.46
CA HIS A 28 3.38 16.58 -12.60
C HIS A 28 2.85 17.38 -11.43
N GLU A 29 1.85 18.23 -11.69
CA GLU A 29 1.06 18.82 -10.62
C GLU A 29 0.01 17.80 -10.20
N PHE A 30 -0.04 17.51 -8.90
CA PHE A 30 -1.03 16.60 -8.33
C PHE A 30 -1.88 17.33 -7.31
N LEU A 31 -3.20 17.30 -7.49
CA LEU A 31 -4.15 17.78 -6.51
C LEU A 31 -5.05 16.63 -6.05
N PHE A 32 -5.06 16.39 -4.75
CA PHE A 32 -5.97 15.47 -4.10
C PHE A 32 -7.10 16.24 -3.42
N ILE A 33 -8.35 15.92 -3.74
CA ILE A 33 -9.53 16.58 -3.17
C ILE A 33 -10.43 15.53 -2.51
N LYS A 34 -10.93 15.82 -1.31
CA LYS A 34 -12.05 15.07 -0.74
C LYS A 34 -13.35 15.67 -1.27
N GLN A 35 -14.28 14.85 -1.75
CA GLN A 35 -15.50 15.31 -2.44
C GLN A 35 -16.32 16.36 -1.66
N LYS A 36 -16.27 16.35 -0.32
CA LYS A 36 -16.98 17.30 0.55
C LYS A 36 -16.29 18.67 0.68
N GLU A 37 -15.02 18.79 0.30
CA GLU A 37 -14.24 20.03 0.44
C GLU A 37 -14.47 20.99 -0.73
N LYS A 38 -14.74 20.46 -1.93
CA LYS A 38 -14.90 21.28 -3.14
C LYS A 38 -15.74 20.57 -4.20
N SER A 39 -16.59 21.34 -4.89
CA SER A 39 -17.29 20.89 -6.09
C SER A 39 -16.30 20.45 -7.17
N ILE A 40 -16.57 19.31 -7.80
CA ILE A 40 -15.76 18.76 -8.88
C ILE A 40 -15.69 19.72 -10.07
N LEU A 41 -16.78 20.41 -10.38
CA LEU A 41 -16.79 21.39 -11.48
C LEU A 41 -15.80 22.53 -11.21
N ASP A 42 -15.78 23.06 -9.99
CA ASP A 42 -14.88 24.15 -9.62
C ASP A 42 -13.42 23.69 -9.63
N ALA A 43 -13.16 22.46 -9.16
CA ALA A 43 -11.84 21.85 -9.25
C ALA A 43 -11.36 21.70 -10.69
N PHE A 44 -12.24 21.29 -11.61
CA PHE A 44 -11.93 21.22 -13.04
C PHE A 44 -11.68 22.60 -13.65
N TYR A 45 -12.47 23.61 -13.28
CA TYR A 45 -12.28 24.98 -13.77
C TYR A 45 -10.92 25.56 -13.37
N GLU A 46 -10.51 25.34 -12.12
CA GLU A 46 -9.24 25.84 -11.61
C GLU A 46 -8.03 25.05 -12.11
N LYS A 47 -8.10 23.72 -12.07
CA LYS A 47 -6.94 22.87 -12.39
C LYS A 47 -6.82 22.49 -13.85
N LYS A 48 -7.93 22.47 -14.58
CA LYS A 48 -7.98 22.05 -15.99
C LYS A 48 -7.19 20.74 -16.18
N PRO A 49 -7.60 19.64 -15.53
CA PRO A 49 -6.80 18.43 -15.46
C PRO A 49 -6.59 17.81 -16.85
N ASP A 50 -5.38 17.28 -17.07
CA ASP A 50 -5.06 16.38 -18.19
C ASP A 50 -5.48 14.94 -17.85
N LEU A 51 -5.39 14.59 -16.56
CA LEU A 51 -5.77 13.31 -16.00
C LEU A 51 -6.65 13.52 -14.77
N PHE A 52 -7.84 12.93 -14.78
CA PHE A 52 -8.76 12.91 -13.67
C PHE A 52 -8.91 11.48 -13.14
N ILE A 53 -8.70 11.28 -11.84
CA ILE A 53 -8.79 9.97 -11.19
C ILE A 53 -9.90 10.04 -10.14
N THR A 54 -10.85 9.12 -10.20
CA THR A 54 -11.99 9.04 -9.29
C THR A 54 -12.42 7.59 -9.04
N CYS A 55 -13.49 7.40 -8.27
CA CYS A 55 -14.11 6.11 -8.02
C CYS A 55 -15.61 6.14 -8.37
N GLU A 56 -16.23 4.95 -8.42
CA GLU A 56 -17.64 4.78 -8.78
C GLU A 56 -18.58 5.57 -7.87
N SER A 57 -18.25 5.68 -6.58
CA SER A 57 -19.03 6.40 -5.56
C SER A 57 -19.02 7.91 -5.81
N ALA A 58 -17.86 8.46 -6.20
CA ALA A 58 -17.70 9.87 -6.56
C ALA A 58 -18.13 10.20 -8.01
N PHE A 59 -18.70 9.23 -8.75
CA PHE A 59 -19.11 9.40 -10.15
C PHE A 59 -20.56 9.92 -10.29
N ASP A 60 -20.81 11.09 -9.71
CA ASP A 60 -22.13 11.75 -9.68
C ASP A 60 -22.44 12.60 -10.94
N ARG A 61 -23.55 13.36 -10.91
CA ARG A 61 -23.97 14.23 -12.01
C ARG A 61 -22.98 15.38 -12.28
N ALA A 62 -22.35 15.93 -11.25
CA ALA A 62 -21.38 17.01 -11.40
C ALA A 62 -20.09 16.48 -12.04
N THR A 63 -19.63 15.30 -11.61
CA THR A 63 -18.49 14.60 -12.22
C THR A 63 -18.73 14.31 -13.70
N LYS A 64 -19.90 13.77 -14.07
CA LYS A 64 -20.26 13.55 -15.48
C LYS A 64 -20.27 14.84 -16.30
N LYS A 65 -20.82 15.92 -15.73
CA LYS A 65 -20.84 17.23 -16.39
C LYS A 65 -19.41 17.76 -16.59
N ALA A 66 -18.54 17.62 -15.60
CA ALA A 66 -17.14 18.03 -15.70
C ALA A 66 -16.41 17.27 -16.82
N ILE A 67 -16.53 15.94 -16.86
CA ILE A 67 -15.88 15.13 -17.90
C ILE A 67 -16.35 15.53 -19.31
N ASN A 68 -17.65 15.77 -19.48
CA ASN A 68 -18.21 16.19 -20.77
C ASN A 68 -17.75 17.61 -21.19
N LEU A 69 -17.51 18.51 -20.24
CA LEU A 69 -16.99 19.85 -20.52
C LEU A 69 -15.49 19.85 -20.87
N TYR A 70 -14.76 18.79 -20.50
CA TYR A 70 -13.31 18.65 -20.69
C TYR A 70 -12.99 17.35 -21.45
N PRO A 71 -13.41 17.21 -22.71
CA PRO A 71 -13.33 15.95 -23.46
C PRO A 71 -11.90 15.46 -23.71
N LYS A 72 -10.90 16.34 -23.61
CA LYS A 72 -9.47 15.99 -23.74
C LYS A 72 -8.87 15.40 -22.46
N CYS A 73 -9.53 15.55 -21.31
CA CYS A 73 -9.08 14.99 -20.04
C CYS A 73 -9.26 13.47 -20.07
N LYS A 74 -8.18 12.72 -19.87
CA LYS A 74 -8.28 11.29 -19.60
C LYS A 74 -8.88 11.10 -18.22
N THR A 75 -9.90 10.26 -18.10
CA THR A 75 -10.60 10.00 -16.85
C THR A 75 -10.44 8.55 -16.46
N VAL A 76 -10.05 8.32 -15.22
CA VAL A 76 -9.87 7.00 -14.62
C VAL A 76 -10.92 6.84 -13.53
N ILE A 77 -11.73 5.78 -13.61
CA ILE A 77 -12.75 5.46 -12.62
C ILE A 77 -12.46 4.08 -12.02
N PHE A 78 -12.21 4.06 -10.72
CA PHE A 78 -12.14 2.83 -9.95
C PHE A 78 -13.54 2.33 -9.57
N TYR A 79 -13.88 1.09 -9.91
CA TYR A 79 -15.18 0.51 -9.61
C TYR A 79 -15.04 -0.75 -8.75
N LYS A 80 -16.02 -1.01 -7.87
CA LYS A 80 -16.10 -2.24 -7.08
C LYS A 80 -17.24 -3.12 -7.59
N ASN A 81 -18.34 -2.52 -8.03
CA ASN A 81 -19.51 -3.24 -8.50
C ASN A 81 -19.43 -3.43 -10.02
N ASN A 82 -19.43 -4.68 -10.50
CA ASN A 82 -19.42 -4.96 -11.95
C ASN A 82 -20.63 -4.36 -12.68
N ASN A 83 -21.77 -4.22 -11.99
CA ASN A 83 -22.97 -3.58 -12.54
C ASN A 83 -22.77 -2.08 -12.81
N PHE A 84 -21.69 -1.46 -12.29
CA PHE A 84 -21.34 -0.08 -12.59
C PHE A 84 -21.04 0.14 -14.08
N LEU A 85 -20.47 -0.88 -14.73
CA LEU A 85 -20.13 -0.86 -16.15
C LEU A 85 -21.35 -1.11 -17.04
N GLU A 86 -22.31 -1.87 -16.52
CA GLU A 86 -23.56 -2.16 -17.22
C GLU A 86 -24.37 -0.86 -17.35
N ASN A 87 -24.78 -0.54 -18.58
CA ASN A 87 -25.62 0.62 -18.93
C ASN A 87 -24.94 2.00 -18.97
N LYS A 88 -23.60 2.06 -19.13
CA LYS A 88 -22.91 3.35 -19.32
C LYS A 88 -22.21 3.45 -20.67
N ASN A 89 -22.70 4.37 -21.50
CA ASN A 89 -21.98 4.87 -22.67
C ASN A 89 -20.94 5.89 -22.18
N PHE A 90 -19.74 5.39 -21.86
CA PHE A 90 -18.62 6.24 -21.49
C PHE A 90 -17.99 6.90 -22.72
N HIS A 91 -17.45 8.10 -22.54
CA HIS A 91 -16.61 8.75 -23.55
C HIS A 91 -15.33 7.92 -23.80
N GLU A 92 -14.75 7.99 -25.00
CA GLU A 92 -13.52 7.27 -25.37
C GLU A 92 -12.29 7.54 -24.47
N ASN A 93 -12.34 8.61 -23.67
CA ASN A 93 -11.27 9.02 -22.77
C ASN A 93 -11.54 8.61 -21.31
N VAL A 94 -12.55 7.78 -21.08
CA VAL A 94 -12.88 7.23 -19.76
C VAL A 94 -12.43 5.78 -19.68
N TYR A 95 -11.60 5.49 -18.70
CA TYR A 95 -11.00 4.19 -18.45
C TYR A 95 -11.48 3.71 -17.08
N CYS A 96 -12.01 2.49 -17.03
CA CYS A 96 -12.53 1.91 -15.80
C CYS A 96 -11.65 0.75 -15.34
N PHE A 97 -11.27 0.74 -14.07
CA PHE A 97 -10.47 -0.34 -13.46
C PHE A 97 -11.11 -0.81 -12.16
N ASN A 98 -11.06 -2.10 -11.87
CA ASN A 98 -11.58 -2.59 -10.60
C ASN A 98 -10.64 -2.20 -9.44
N LYS A 99 -9.40 -2.70 -9.52
CA LYS A 99 -8.34 -2.41 -8.56
C LYS A 99 -6.96 -2.57 -9.21
N PHE A 100 -5.95 -2.00 -8.58
CA PHE A 100 -4.56 -2.38 -8.80
C PHE A 100 -4.10 -3.30 -7.68
N ASP A 101 -3.01 -4.05 -7.94
CA ASP A 101 -2.28 -4.75 -6.89
C ASP A 101 -1.74 -3.73 -5.88
N PRO A 102 -1.65 -4.07 -4.59
CA PRO A 102 -1.15 -3.14 -3.58
C PRO A 102 0.28 -2.69 -3.90
N SER A 103 0.63 -1.49 -3.46
CA SER A 103 1.94 -0.91 -3.67
C SER A 103 2.43 -0.11 -2.48
N VAL A 104 3.74 0.03 -2.37
CA VAL A 104 4.38 0.79 -1.31
C VAL A 104 4.81 2.17 -1.78
N ASP A 105 4.57 3.15 -0.93
CA ASP A 105 5.20 4.45 -1.02
C ASP A 105 6.66 4.34 -0.55
N ILE A 106 7.59 4.25 -1.50
CA ILE A 106 9.01 4.07 -1.20
C ILE A 106 9.54 5.20 -0.32
N TYR A 107 9.05 6.43 -0.44
CA TYR A 107 9.52 7.58 0.33
C TYR A 107 9.31 7.41 1.84
N ASN A 108 8.25 6.71 2.23
CA ASN A 108 7.96 6.43 3.64
C ASN A 108 8.91 5.39 4.24
N LEU A 109 9.65 4.66 3.42
CA LEU A 109 10.55 3.58 3.83
C LEU A 109 12.03 4.01 3.83
N LEU A 110 12.36 5.11 3.15
CA LEU A 110 13.74 5.59 3.05
C LEU A 110 14.27 6.08 4.41
N LYS A 111 15.51 5.67 4.72
CA LYS A 111 16.28 6.13 5.89
C LYS A 111 15.62 5.83 7.23
N GLY A 112 15.07 4.63 7.40
CA GLY A 112 14.61 4.18 8.71
C GLY A 112 15.76 4.16 9.72
N LYS A 113 15.47 4.48 10.97
CA LYS A 113 16.43 4.47 12.07
C LYS A 113 15.94 3.57 13.18
N ILE A 114 16.88 2.88 13.82
CA ILE A 114 16.60 2.18 15.08
C ILE A 114 16.28 3.24 16.13
N LYS A 115 15.14 3.07 16.81
CA LYS A 115 14.68 3.92 17.90
C LYS A 115 14.55 3.08 19.16
N GLN A 116 15.22 3.50 20.23
CA GLN A 116 15.28 2.74 21.48
C GLN A 116 13.89 2.42 22.05
N ASN A 117 12.96 3.38 21.98
CA ASN A 117 11.59 3.19 22.45
C ASN A 117 10.73 2.30 21.53
N LEU A 118 11.22 1.94 20.34
CA LEU A 118 10.54 1.08 19.37
C LEU A 118 11.13 -0.34 19.31
N ILE A 119 12.24 -0.63 19.98
CA ILE A 119 12.85 -1.97 20.02
C ILE A 119 11.87 -3.02 20.56
N SER A 120 11.74 -4.13 19.84
CA SER A 120 10.93 -5.31 20.16
C SER A 120 11.47 -6.51 19.41
N ASP A 121 11.15 -7.73 19.86
CA ASP A 121 11.49 -8.97 19.15
C ASP A 121 10.58 -9.15 17.94
N ILE A 122 9.30 -8.85 18.11
CA ILE A 122 8.29 -8.95 17.05
C ILE A 122 7.52 -7.64 16.95
N ASN A 123 7.25 -7.21 15.73
CA ASN A 123 6.24 -6.20 15.46
C ASN A 123 5.04 -6.84 14.75
N TYR A 124 3.86 -6.28 15.00
CA TYR A 124 2.65 -6.65 14.28
C TYR A 124 1.82 -5.40 14.05
N VAL A 125 1.36 -5.23 12.81
CA VAL A 125 0.49 -4.13 12.39
C VAL A 125 -0.78 -4.71 11.77
N GLY A 126 -1.89 -4.60 12.48
CA GLY A 126 -3.16 -5.16 12.05
C GLY A 126 -4.33 -4.81 12.95
N GLU A 127 -5.52 -5.18 12.50
CA GLU A 127 -6.77 -4.93 13.21
C GLU A 127 -7.07 -6.06 14.19
N TYR A 128 -7.58 -5.68 15.36
CA TYR A 128 -8.13 -6.65 16.29
C TYR A 128 -9.47 -7.15 15.76
N ILE A 129 -9.58 -8.47 15.63
CA ILE A 129 -10.85 -9.18 15.43
C ILE A 129 -11.09 -10.01 16.69
N ASP A 130 -12.25 -9.80 17.29
CA ASP A 130 -12.74 -10.55 18.44
C ASP A 130 -13.24 -11.89 17.95
N ASP A 131 -12.28 -12.80 17.75
CA ASP A 131 -12.50 -14.18 17.31
C ASP A 131 -11.71 -15.10 18.24
N ASN A 132 -12.31 -16.24 18.59
CA ASN A 132 -11.69 -17.23 19.47
C ASN A 132 -10.44 -17.85 18.81
N ASP A 133 -10.34 -17.80 17.47
CA ASP A 133 -9.21 -18.30 16.69
C ASP A 133 -8.17 -17.21 16.35
N ASN A 134 -8.10 -16.14 17.15
CA ASN A 134 -7.09 -15.09 16.95
C ASN A 134 -5.69 -15.59 17.33
N ILE A 135 -5.06 -16.29 16.40
CA ILE A 135 -3.69 -16.81 16.45
C ILE A 135 -2.66 -15.77 16.92
N ILE A 136 -2.87 -14.49 16.59
CA ILE A 136 -1.97 -13.42 17.00
C ILE A 136 -2.02 -13.28 18.53
N LEU A 137 -3.19 -13.38 19.17
CA LEU A 137 -3.28 -13.38 20.64
C LEU A 137 -2.53 -14.55 21.28
N ASN A 138 -2.54 -15.73 20.66
CA ASN A 138 -1.75 -16.88 21.14
C ASN A 138 -0.26 -16.53 21.15
N ILE A 139 0.25 -15.88 20.10
CA ILE A 139 1.65 -15.40 20.07
C ILE A 139 1.90 -14.35 21.15
N LEU A 140 0.99 -13.39 21.28
CA LEU A 140 1.09 -12.30 22.26
C LEU A 140 1.12 -12.83 23.71
N SER A 141 0.50 -13.99 23.95
CA SER A 141 0.50 -14.68 25.24
C SER A 141 1.79 -15.43 25.58
N GLN A 142 2.71 -15.61 24.61
CA GLN A 142 3.96 -16.34 24.84
C GLN A 142 4.90 -15.57 25.77
N ASN A 143 5.33 -16.25 26.84
CA ASN A 143 6.23 -15.66 27.82
C ASN A 143 7.64 -15.51 27.25
N GLY A 144 8.22 -14.32 27.39
CA GLY A 144 9.64 -14.06 27.07
C GLY A 144 9.88 -13.19 25.83
N LEU A 145 8.88 -12.98 24.97
CA LEU A 145 8.99 -12.11 23.81
C LEU A 145 8.43 -10.70 24.11
N VAL A 146 9.14 -9.69 23.62
CA VAL A 146 8.68 -8.30 23.56
C VAL A 146 8.01 -8.09 22.22
N ILE A 147 6.69 -7.94 22.21
CA ILE A 147 5.91 -7.80 20.97
C ILE A 147 5.24 -6.44 20.95
N LYS A 148 5.40 -5.68 19.88
CA LYS A 148 4.72 -4.38 19.73
C LYS A 148 3.60 -4.47 18.72
N VAL A 149 2.40 -4.13 19.17
CA VAL A 149 1.17 -4.24 18.39
C VAL A 149 0.66 -2.86 18.01
N TRP A 150 0.34 -2.68 16.73
CA TRP A 150 -0.19 -1.45 16.18
C TRP A 150 -1.49 -1.74 15.42
N GLY A 151 -2.47 -0.85 15.52
CA GLY A 151 -3.77 -1.04 14.87
C GLY A 151 -4.73 0.10 15.14
N ASN A 152 -5.76 0.27 14.31
CA ASN A 152 -6.75 1.33 14.53
C ASN A 152 -7.72 0.99 15.66
N LYS A 153 -8.01 -0.30 15.87
CA LYS A 153 -8.83 -0.78 17.00
C LYS A 153 -7.96 -1.13 18.21
N LYS A 154 -8.52 -0.92 19.40
CA LYS A 154 -7.89 -1.28 20.67
C LYS A 154 -7.70 -2.79 20.77
N TRP A 155 -6.48 -3.22 21.11
CA TRP A 155 -6.17 -4.62 21.40
C TRP A 155 -6.19 -4.89 22.90
N PRO A 156 -6.64 -6.08 23.34
CA PRO A 156 -6.53 -6.53 24.73
C PRO A 156 -5.09 -7.01 25.05
N TYR A 157 -4.09 -6.20 24.73
CA TYR A 157 -2.68 -6.54 24.90
C TYR A 157 -1.86 -5.38 25.47
N ARG A 158 -0.99 -5.68 26.45
CA ARG A 158 -0.27 -4.66 27.24
C ARG A 158 0.71 -3.80 26.44
N GLN A 159 1.22 -4.29 25.31
CA GLN A 159 2.14 -3.56 24.43
C GLN A 159 1.45 -3.13 23.12
N TYR A 160 0.13 -2.93 23.17
CA TYR A 160 -0.60 -2.20 22.14
C TYR A 160 -0.27 -0.72 22.20
N LEU A 161 0.20 -0.16 21.08
CA LEU A 161 0.72 1.21 21.00
C LEU A 161 -0.18 2.16 20.22
N GLY A 162 -1.39 1.72 19.84
CA GLY A 162 -2.31 2.52 19.03
C GLY A 162 -2.05 2.40 17.53
N LYS A 163 -2.58 3.35 16.78
CA LYS A 163 -2.32 3.49 15.34
C LYS A 163 -0.87 3.94 15.12
N ALA A 164 -0.11 3.21 14.31
CA ALA A 164 1.21 3.64 13.89
C ALA A 164 1.12 4.93 13.05
N ASN A 165 1.96 5.91 13.36
CA ASN A 165 2.09 7.11 12.54
C ASN A 165 2.89 6.77 11.27
N ASP A 166 2.42 7.18 10.09
CA ASP A 166 3.07 6.91 8.80
C ASP A 166 4.55 7.30 8.79
N ASN A 167 4.91 8.40 9.46
CA ASN A 167 6.30 8.86 9.56
C ASN A 167 7.20 7.95 10.42
N LEU A 168 6.61 7.12 11.28
CA LEU A 168 7.32 6.19 12.15
C LEU A 168 7.42 4.78 11.57
N ILE A 169 6.67 4.45 10.52
CA ILE A 169 6.58 3.09 9.96
C ILE A 169 7.96 2.50 9.68
N LYS A 170 8.83 3.25 8.98
CA LYS A 170 10.22 2.83 8.72
C LYS A 170 11.04 2.58 9.98
N ASP A 171 10.84 3.39 11.02
CA ASP A 171 11.59 3.24 12.26
C ASP A 171 11.07 2.06 13.09
N ILE A 172 9.76 1.80 13.04
CA ILE A 172 9.13 0.61 13.63
C ILE A 172 9.72 -0.66 12.99
N ILE A 173 9.78 -0.70 11.65
CA ILE A 173 10.33 -1.84 10.91
C ILE A 173 11.82 -2.01 11.23
N MET A 174 12.61 -0.93 11.19
CA MET A 174 14.05 -1.01 11.42
C MET A 174 14.43 -1.35 12.86
N SER A 175 13.59 -1.02 13.84
CA SER A 175 13.84 -1.29 15.27
C SER A 175 13.49 -2.71 15.70
N CYS A 176 13.05 -3.57 14.78
CA CYS A 176 12.59 -4.91 15.07
C CYS A 176 13.27 -5.92 14.13
N PRO A 177 13.70 -7.09 14.62
CA PRO A 177 14.29 -8.10 13.76
C PRO A 177 13.24 -8.80 12.89
N LEU A 178 12.00 -8.95 13.38
CA LEU A 178 10.96 -9.75 12.73
C LEU A 178 9.60 -9.05 12.75
N SER A 179 8.92 -9.07 11.61
CA SER A 179 7.50 -8.69 11.53
C SER A 179 6.64 -9.93 11.29
N ILE A 180 5.39 -9.88 11.75
CA ILE A 180 4.39 -10.90 11.40
C ILE A 180 3.19 -10.24 10.70
N SER A 181 2.48 -11.01 9.87
CA SER A 181 1.33 -10.55 9.10
C SER A 181 0.33 -11.68 8.87
N CYS A 182 -0.93 -11.33 8.68
CA CYS A 182 -1.99 -12.26 8.31
C CYS A 182 -3.04 -11.55 7.45
N ASP A 183 -3.28 -12.00 6.21
CA ASP A 183 -4.24 -11.36 5.29
C ASP A 183 -5.67 -11.24 5.87
N LEU A 184 -6.03 -12.07 6.86
CA LEU A 184 -7.31 -11.97 7.58
C LEU A 184 -7.41 -10.72 8.47
N PHE A 185 -6.28 -10.25 8.99
CA PHE A 185 -6.22 -9.26 10.07
C PHE A 185 -5.39 -8.01 9.71
N SER A 186 -4.55 -8.09 8.68
CA SER A 186 -3.63 -7.02 8.27
C SER A 186 -3.80 -6.67 6.80
N SER A 187 -3.45 -5.43 6.45
CA SER A 187 -3.38 -5.00 5.05
C SER A 187 -2.25 -5.73 4.32
N GLU A 188 -2.52 -6.17 3.09
CA GLU A 188 -1.53 -6.72 2.14
C GLU A 188 -0.32 -5.78 1.94
N ILE A 189 -0.44 -4.48 2.27
CA ILE A 189 0.64 -3.48 2.16
C ILE A 189 1.73 -3.68 3.23
N TRP A 190 1.42 -4.21 4.41
CA TRP A 190 2.39 -4.30 5.51
C TRP A 190 3.59 -5.19 5.18
N PRO A 191 3.43 -6.44 4.71
CA PRO A 191 4.55 -7.27 4.29
C PRO A 191 5.40 -6.62 3.21
N LEU A 192 4.79 -5.94 2.23
CA LEU A 192 5.52 -5.23 1.20
C LEU A 192 6.42 -4.14 1.82
N LYS A 193 5.94 -3.38 2.81
CA LYS A 193 6.76 -2.37 3.51
C LYS A 193 7.95 -2.99 4.25
N VAL A 194 7.70 -4.10 4.94
CA VAL A 194 8.73 -4.82 5.71
C VAL A 194 9.81 -5.36 4.78
N PHE A 195 9.42 -6.09 3.74
CA PHE A 195 10.37 -6.63 2.77
C PHE A 195 11.07 -5.54 1.96
N ALA A 196 10.39 -4.45 1.58
CA ALA A 196 11.02 -3.29 0.93
C ALA A 196 12.06 -2.58 1.82
N SER A 197 11.98 -2.77 3.13
CA SER A 197 12.96 -2.28 4.11
C SER A 197 14.09 -3.29 4.39
N GLY A 198 14.08 -4.45 3.72
CA GLY A 198 15.10 -5.49 3.88
C GLY A 198 14.97 -6.27 5.19
N LYS A 199 13.75 -6.41 5.70
CA LYS A 199 13.45 -7.15 6.92
C LYS A 199 12.57 -8.37 6.61
N PRO A 200 12.68 -9.46 7.40
CA PRO A 200 11.81 -10.60 7.25
C PRO A 200 10.40 -10.31 7.79
N CYS A 201 9.40 -10.87 7.11
CA CYS A 201 8.01 -10.87 7.56
C CYS A 201 7.45 -12.29 7.44
N ILE A 202 7.08 -12.93 8.54
CA ILE A 202 6.39 -14.22 8.50
C ILE A 202 4.90 -13.97 8.28
N LEU A 203 4.33 -14.73 7.37
CA LEU A 203 2.96 -14.64 6.93
C LEU A 203 2.17 -15.85 7.45
N TYR A 204 1.01 -15.60 8.04
CA TYR A 204 0.07 -16.64 8.43
C TYR A 204 -1.15 -16.59 7.52
N ARG A 205 -1.45 -17.71 6.83
CA ARG A 205 -2.61 -17.86 5.92
C ARG A 205 -2.77 -16.67 4.97
N SER A 206 -1.67 -16.19 4.40
CA SER A 206 -1.64 -14.97 3.59
C SER A 206 -1.39 -15.30 2.12
N ALA A 207 -2.25 -16.15 1.54
CA ALA A 207 -2.07 -16.66 0.18
C ALA A 207 -1.91 -15.54 -0.86
N LYS A 208 -2.67 -14.45 -0.75
CA LYS A 208 -2.59 -13.34 -1.71
C LYS A 208 -1.25 -12.63 -1.63
N THR A 209 -0.82 -12.31 -0.41
CA THR A 209 0.48 -11.65 -0.22
C THR A 209 1.61 -12.58 -0.63
N LYS A 210 1.56 -13.85 -0.24
CA LYS A 210 2.53 -14.88 -0.64
C LYS A 210 2.67 -14.95 -2.17
N ASP A 211 1.56 -15.05 -2.90
CA ASP A 211 1.59 -15.12 -4.37
C ASP A 211 2.11 -13.83 -5.01
N LEU A 212 1.78 -12.68 -4.43
CA LEU A 212 2.16 -11.36 -4.94
C LEU A 212 3.69 -11.15 -4.94
N ILE A 213 4.37 -11.57 -3.88
CA ILE A 213 5.83 -11.37 -3.69
C ILE A 213 6.64 -12.68 -3.72
N LYS A 214 5.98 -13.79 -4.05
CA LYS A 214 6.54 -15.15 -4.13
C LYS A 214 7.28 -15.52 -2.84
N ALA A 215 6.64 -15.35 -1.69
CA ALA A 215 7.26 -15.53 -0.38
C ALA A 215 6.92 -16.90 0.23
N ASP A 216 7.11 -17.99 -0.52
CA ASP A 216 6.69 -19.33 -0.13
C ASP A 216 7.33 -19.79 1.19
N ASN A 217 8.60 -19.48 1.43
CA ASN A 217 9.30 -19.86 2.67
C ASN A 217 8.95 -18.98 3.88
N PHE A 218 8.13 -17.94 3.68
CA PHE A 218 7.66 -17.08 4.77
C PHE A 218 6.18 -17.30 5.09
N ASN A 219 5.43 -18.11 4.32
CA ASN A 219 4.00 -18.31 4.51
C ASN A 219 3.67 -19.69 5.09
N TYR A 220 2.91 -19.69 6.18
CA TYR A 220 2.52 -20.89 6.90
C TYR A 220 1.00 -20.95 7.08
N GLU A 221 0.43 -22.14 6.95
CA GLU A 221 -1.02 -22.37 7.00
C GLU A 221 -1.48 -22.92 8.37
N ASP A 222 -0.59 -23.62 9.06
CA ASP A 222 -0.78 -24.18 10.40
C ASP A 222 -0.03 -23.39 11.48
N GLU A 223 -0.60 -23.42 12.69
CA GLU A 223 -0.12 -22.68 13.86
C GLU A 223 1.27 -23.13 14.31
N GLU A 224 1.50 -24.44 14.38
CA GLU A 224 2.75 -25.01 14.86
C GLU A 224 3.95 -24.60 13.99
N SER A 225 3.83 -24.74 12.67
CA SER A 225 4.88 -24.36 11.72
C SER A 225 5.11 -22.85 11.72
N PHE A 226 4.04 -22.06 11.82
CA PHE A 226 4.13 -20.60 11.93
C PHE A 226 4.91 -20.18 13.19
N PHE A 227 4.59 -20.77 14.35
CA PHE A 227 5.31 -20.51 15.60
C PHE A 227 6.77 -20.95 15.53
N LYS A 228 7.01 -22.15 15.03
CA LYS A 228 8.36 -22.68 14.88
C LYS A 228 9.21 -21.74 14.01
N ALA A 229 8.67 -21.27 12.89
CA ALA A 229 9.36 -20.32 12.01
C ALA A 229 9.70 -19.00 12.71
N ILE A 230 8.81 -18.47 13.56
CA ILE A 230 9.08 -17.27 14.38
C ILE A 230 10.29 -17.51 15.28
N ILE A 231 10.30 -18.62 16.03
CA ILE A 231 11.38 -18.94 16.95
C ILE A 231 12.69 -19.18 16.20
N ASP A 232 12.66 -19.96 15.12
CA ASP A 232 13.83 -20.29 14.31
C ASP A 232 14.47 -19.03 13.73
N LEU A 233 13.68 -18.08 13.21
CA LEU A 233 14.18 -16.80 12.70
C LEU A 233 14.68 -15.86 13.80
N LEU A 234 14.05 -15.84 14.98
CA LEU A 234 14.55 -15.03 16.09
C LEU A 234 15.89 -15.58 16.63
N GLN A 235 16.10 -16.89 16.60
CA GLN A 235 17.36 -17.53 17.01
C GLN A 235 18.44 -17.46 15.92
N ASN A 236 18.05 -17.54 14.65
CA ASN A 236 18.93 -17.53 13.48
C ASN A 236 18.46 -16.49 12.45
N PRO A 237 18.62 -15.18 12.73
CA PRO A 237 18.06 -14.10 11.91
C PRO A 237 18.57 -14.09 10.47
N ASP A 238 19.76 -14.64 10.23
CA ASP A 238 20.38 -14.66 8.91
C ASP A 238 19.97 -15.85 8.03
N SER A 239 19.20 -16.80 8.57
CA SER A 239 18.87 -18.07 7.91
C SER A 239 18.13 -17.93 6.57
N LEU A 240 17.43 -16.82 6.35
CA LEU A 240 16.68 -16.52 5.13
C LEU A 240 17.12 -15.21 4.45
N ASN A 241 18.32 -14.71 4.74
CA ASN A 241 18.78 -13.41 4.22
C ASN A 241 18.75 -13.32 2.70
N ASP A 242 19.22 -14.35 1.99
CA ASP A 242 19.23 -14.37 0.52
C ASP A 242 17.81 -14.21 -0.06
N GLU A 243 16.81 -14.80 0.62
CA GLU A 243 15.44 -14.69 0.20
C GLU A 243 14.82 -13.33 0.56
N VAL A 244 15.14 -12.79 1.74
CA VAL A 244 14.76 -11.41 2.10
C VAL A 244 15.33 -10.42 1.08
N GLU A 245 16.58 -10.59 0.65
CA GLU A 245 17.21 -9.73 -0.36
C GLU A 245 16.54 -9.87 -1.72
N ARG A 246 16.23 -11.10 -2.15
CA ARG A 246 15.48 -11.37 -3.38
C ARG A 246 14.11 -10.66 -3.36
N ILE A 247 13.34 -10.85 -2.29
CA ILE A 247 12.00 -10.26 -2.15
C ILE A 247 12.12 -8.73 -2.04
N ASN A 248 13.09 -8.21 -1.30
CA ASN A 248 13.37 -6.78 -1.21
C ASN A 248 13.54 -6.17 -2.60
N LYS A 249 14.40 -6.77 -3.43
CA LYS A 249 14.66 -6.34 -4.79
C LYS A 249 13.40 -6.41 -5.65
N ASP A 250 12.62 -7.48 -5.53
CA ASP A 250 11.37 -7.63 -6.28
C ASP A 250 10.35 -6.55 -5.90
N VAL A 251 10.09 -6.34 -4.61
CA VAL A 251 9.17 -5.32 -4.12
C VAL A 251 9.59 -3.92 -4.54
N ARG A 252 10.88 -3.56 -4.38
CA ARG A 252 11.40 -2.24 -4.75
C ARG A 252 11.34 -1.99 -6.26
N ASN A 253 11.41 -3.02 -7.09
CA ASN A 253 11.38 -2.87 -8.55
C ASN A 253 9.97 -2.98 -9.16
N ASN A 254 9.04 -3.68 -8.52
CA ASN A 254 7.77 -4.07 -9.13
C ASN A 254 6.52 -3.64 -8.33
N HIS A 255 6.64 -3.36 -7.04
CA HIS A 255 5.49 -3.15 -6.14
C HIS A 255 5.49 -1.77 -5.47
N THR A 256 6.01 -0.74 -6.14
CA THR A 256 6.00 0.66 -5.63
C THR A 256 4.88 1.49 -6.24
N SER A 257 4.53 2.62 -5.62
CA SER A 257 3.56 3.57 -6.20
C SER A 257 3.99 4.07 -7.58
N HIS A 258 5.29 4.24 -7.84
CA HIS A 258 5.80 4.56 -9.19
C HIS A 258 5.49 3.46 -10.20
N ASN A 259 5.58 2.19 -9.83
CA ASN A 259 5.22 1.09 -10.71
C ASN A 259 3.71 1.10 -11.04
N ARG A 260 2.85 1.43 -10.06
CA ARG A 260 1.41 1.52 -10.30
C ARG A 260 1.04 2.70 -11.18
N VAL A 261 1.64 3.86 -10.93
CA VAL A 261 1.48 5.03 -11.79
C VAL A 261 2.00 4.76 -13.21
N ALA A 262 3.15 4.12 -13.37
CA ALA A 262 3.68 3.72 -14.67
C ALA A 262 2.73 2.76 -15.41
N LYS A 263 2.22 1.73 -14.71
CA LYS A 263 1.21 0.80 -15.26
C LYS A 263 -0.05 1.55 -15.68
N LEU A 264 -0.52 2.49 -14.87
CA LEU A 264 -1.66 3.34 -15.23
C LEU A 264 -1.37 4.13 -16.50
N PHE A 265 -0.22 4.82 -16.60
CA PHE A 265 0.13 5.57 -17.80
C PHE A 265 0.22 4.69 -19.05
N ASN A 266 0.79 3.49 -18.96
CA ASN A 266 0.79 2.55 -20.08
C ASN A 266 -0.63 2.17 -20.51
N LEU A 267 -1.53 1.87 -19.57
CA LEU A 267 -2.93 1.55 -19.86
C LEU A 267 -3.69 2.73 -20.50
N LEU A 268 -3.23 3.96 -20.26
CA LEU A 268 -3.77 5.18 -20.85
C LEU A 268 -3.13 5.55 -22.20
N GLY A 269 -2.17 4.76 -22.70
CA GLY A 269 -1.40 5.05 -23.92
C GLY A 269 -0.36 6.16 -23.75
N MET A 270 0.13 6.38 -22.53
CA MET A 270 1.05 7.46 -22.15
C MET A 270 2.45 6.92 -21.84
N GLU A 271 3.03 6.16 -22.77
CA GLU A 271 4.29 5.43 -22.58
C GLU A 271 5.46 6.32 -22.14
N GLN A 272 5.55 7.54 -22.66
CA GLN A 272 6.60 8.50 -22.27
C GLN A 272 6.53 8.85 -20.78
N GLU A 273 5.32 9.04 -20.24
CA GLU A 273 5.12 9.37 -18.81
C GLU A 273 5.35 8.15 -17.92
N SER A 274 4.97 6.96 -18.39
CA SER A 274 5.31 5.69 -17.74
C SER A 274 6.83 5.50 -17.61
N ASN A 275 7.58 5.72 -18.71
CA ASN A 275 9.04 5.61 -18.70
C ASN A 275 9.70 6.61 -17.75
N LYS A 276 9.17 7.84 -17.65
CA LYS A 276 9.64 8.82 -16.65
C LYS A 276 9.45 8.32 -15.23
N CYS A 277 8.30 7.70 -14.92
CA CYS A 277 8.03 7.14 -13.59
C CYS A 277 9.04 6.06 -13.19
N LEU A 278 9.34 5.13 -14.10
CA LEU A 278 10.29 4.05 -13.84
C LEU A 278 11.74 4.57 -13.76
N LEU A 279 12.10 5.55 -14.60
CA LEU A 279 13.41 6.19 -14.53
C LEU A 279 13.61 6.94 -13.21
N GLU A 280 12.59 7.64 -12.73
CA GLU A 280 12.66 8.37 -11.45
C GLU A 280 12.72 7.40 -10.27
N LEU A 281 11.94 6.32 -10.29
CA LEU A 281 12.06 5.25 -9.29
C LEU A 281 13.50 4.71 -9.23
N LYS A 282 14.11 4.43 -10.38
CA LYS A 282 15.49 3.94 -10.44
C LYS A 282 16.47 4.90 -9.77
N LYS A 283 16.38 6.20 -10.05
CA LYS A 283 17.23 7.22 -9.39
C LYS A 283 17.03 7.27 -7.88
N ILE A 284 15.79 7.14 -7.41
CA ILE A 284 15.48 7.12 -5.97
C ILE A 284 16.13 5.92 -5.30
N LEU A 285 16.04 4.74 -5.92
CA LEU A 285 16.62 3.50 -5.40
C LEU A 285 18.16 3.51 -5.47
N GLU A 286 18.76 4.11 -6.50
CA GLU A 286 20.23 4.25 -6.59
C GLU A 286 20.80 5.21 -5.54
N LYS A 287 19.99 6.18 -5.10
CA LYS A 287 20.38 7.14 -4.07
C LYS A 287 20.32 6.56 -2.65
N TYR A 288 19.56 5.48 -2.42
CA TYR A 288 19.20 4.97 -1.10
C TYR A 288 19.13 3.45 -0.99
#